data_AF-A0A1L7WX77-F1
#
_entry.id   AF-A0A1L7WX77-F1
#
_cell.length_a   1.000
_cell.length_b   1.000
_cell.length_c   1.000
_cell.angle_alpha   90.00
_cell.angle_beta   90.00
_cell.angle_gamma   90.00
#
_symmetry.space_group_name_H-M   'P 1'
#
loop_
_entity.id
_entity.type
_entity.pdbx_description
1 polymer ?
#
loop_
_entity_poly.entity_id
_entity_poly.type
_entity_poly.pdbx_seq_one_letter_code
_entity_poly.pdbx_strand_id
1 'polypeptide(L)'
;MAPNNEISSILPATAPPQKSIGFAGADSLARQLLEQYSGIPRGRVKSHIRAIVVKASQHPDPYPCITSFRFLQFEGTQHPLFDTILYHLTTPNSKQTLLDIGCCFGQDIRMYAFRGAPTQNLYGVDLYPEFLGLGYELFNDTDRFGVISMLETSLRHQEKPTRILSRDTLI
;
A
#
# COMPACT_ATOMS: atom_id res chain seq x y z
N MET A 1 -17.72 -33.39 1.51
CA MET A 1 -16.58 -32.94 2.36
C MET A 1 -16.44 -31.45 2.14
N ALA A 2 -16.71 -30.65 3.18
CA ALA A 2 -16.73 -29.19 3.10
C ALA A 2 -15.31 -28.61 2.97
N PRO A 3 -15.10 -27.49 2.26
CA PRO A 3 -13.80 -26.83 2.21
C PRO A 3 -13.55 -26.11 3.55
N ASN A 4 -12.44 -26.47 4.20
CA ASN A 4 -12.04 -25.93 5.49
C ASN A 4 -11.77 -24.43 5.41
N ASN A 5 -12.47 -23.70 6.27
CA ASN A 5 -12.48 -22.25 6.40
C ASN A 5 -11.39 -21.81 7.40
N GLU A 6 -10.11 -21.87 7.02
CA GLU A 6 -8.96 -21.49 7.88
C GLU A 6 -8.58 -19.99 7.78
N ILE A 7 -9.56 -19.09 7.79
CA ILE A 7 -9.31 -17.63 7.88
C ILE A 7 -9.92 -17.04 9.15
N SER A 8 -10.88 -17.71 9.79
CA SER A 8 -11.48 -17.27 11.05
C SER A 8 -10.52 -17.31 12.25
N SER A 9 -9.37 -17.98 12.15
CA SER A 9 -8.41 -18.13 13.25
C SER A 9 -7.32 -17.06 13.31
N ILE A 10 -7.31 -16.08 12.39
CA ILE A 10 -6.19 -15.13 12.22
C ILE A 10 -6.56 -13.68 12.61
N LEU A 11 -7.83 -13.39 12.90
CA LEU A 11 -8.30 -12.05 13.25
C LEU A 11 -8.60 -11.95 14.76
N PRO A 12 -8.22 -10.85 15.46
CA PRO A 12 -8.76 -10.56 16.78
C PRO A 12 -10.29 -10.42 16.70
N ALA A 13 -10.99 -10.94 17.71
CA ALA A 13 -12.43 -11.24 17.72
C ALA A 13 -13.40 -10.03 17.56
N THR A 14 -12.91 -8.85 17.21
CA THR A 14 -13.69 -7.59 17.17
C THR A 14 -13.79 -6.95 15.78
N ALA A 15 -13.30 -7.61 14.72
CA ALA A 15 -13.48 -7.11 13.36
C ALA A 15 -14.95 -7.26 12.89
N PRO A 16 -15.55 -6.24 12.24
CA PRO A 16 -16.91 -6.32 11.70
C PRO A 16 -17.04 -7.46 10.68
N PRO A 17 -18.23 -8.05 10.51
CA PRO A 17 -18.43 -9.25 9.69
C PRO A 17 -17.97 -8.99 8.25
N GLN A 18 -16.88 -9.63 7.87
CA GLN A 18 -16.31 -9.54 6.52
C GLN A 18 -17.11 -10.45 5.58
N LYS A 19 -17.56 -9.91 4.46
CA LYS A 19 -17.91 -10.70 3.27
C LYS A 19 -16.65 -11.49 2.91
N SER A 20 -16.75 -12.81 2.77
CA SER A 20 -15.63 -13.72 2.56
C SER A 20 -14.79 -13.35 1.33
N ILE A 21 -13.79 -12.49 1.49
CA ILE A 21 -12.77 -12.25 0.47
C ILE A 21 -11.75 -13.38 0.62
N GLY A 22 -12.06 -14.53 0.02
CA GLY A 22 -11.13 -15.64 -0.06
C GLY A 22 -9.88 -15.23 -0.85
N PHE A 23 -8.72 -15.72 -0.41
CA PHE A 23 -7.44 -15.75 -1.16
C PHE A 23 -7.53 -16.43 -2.55
N ALA A 24 -8.72 -16.86 -2.98
CA ALA A 24 -9.01 -17.44 -4.28
C ALA A 24 -8.75 -16.46 -5.44
N GLY A 25 -8.74 -15.15 -5.17
CA GLY A 25 -8.44 -14.12 -6.16
C GLY A 25 -6.96 -13.90 -6.45
N ALA A 26 -6.03 -14.59 -5.80
CA ALA A 26 -4.59 -14.46 -6.06
C ALA A 26 -4.14 -15.08 -7.40
N ASP A 27 -5.04 -15.45 -8.31
CA ASP A 27 -4.70 -15.76 -9.71
C ASP A 27 -4.66 -14.49 -10.61
N SER A 28 -4.84 -13.34 -9.97
CA SER A 28 -5.02 -11.99 -10.50
C SER A 28 -3.71 -11.25 -10.83
N LEU A 29 -3.87 -10.03 -11.35
CA LEU A 29 -2.83 -9.05 -11.63
C LEU A 29 -1.81 -8.87 -10.49
N ALA A 30 -2.24 -9.01 -9.23
CA ALA A 30 -1.35 -8.98 -8.07
C ALA A 30 -0.28 -10.08 -8.10
N ARG A 31 -0.67 -11.31 -8.48
CA ARG A 31 0.28 -12.42 -8.61
C ARG A 31 1.22 -12.20 -9.78
N GLN A 32 0.73 -11.67 -10.90
CA GLN A 32 1.59 -11.34 -12.04
C GLN A 32 2.65 -10.30 -11.65
N LEU A 33 2.25 -9.25 -10.93
CA LEU A 33 3.18 -8.24 -10.44
C LEU A 33 4.21 -8.88 -9.50
N LEU A 34 3.80 -9.61 -8.48
CA LEU A 34 4.74 -10.22 -7.53
C LEU A 34 5.65 -11.29 -8.16
N GLU A 35 5.16 -12.06 -9.13
CA GLU A 35 5.98 -13.07 -9.80
C GLU A 35 6.94 -12.43 -10.83
N GLN A 36 6.43 -11.56 -11.71
CA GLN A 36 7.18 -11.08 -12.87
C GLN A 36 7.97 -9.82 -12.57
N TYR A 37 7.40 -8.87 -11.84
CA TYR A 37 8.09 -7.63 -11.46
C TYR A 37 9.02 -7.87 -10.27
N SER A 38 8.52 -8.52 -9.21
CA SER A 38 9.28 -8.71 -7.97
C SER A 38 10.15 -9.97 -7.94
N GLY A 39 9.96 -10.89 -8.90
CA GLY A 39 10.72 -12.14 -8.98
C GLY A 39 10.39 -13.15 -7.87
N ILE A 40 9.22 -13.04 -7.23
CA ILE A 40 8.83 -13.94 -6.15
C ILE A 40 8.36 -15.27 -6.77
N PRO A 41 8.94 -16.42 -6.39
CA PRO A 41 8.48 -17.71 -6.93
C PRO A 41 7.01 -17.95 -6.62
N ARG A 42 6.25 -18.48 -7.60
CA ARG A 42 4.80 -18.77 -7.48
C ARG A 42 4.41 -19.48 -6.17
N GLY A 43 5.19 -20.47 -5.75
CA GLY A 43 4.95 -21.22 -4.52
C GLY A 43 5.16 -20.42 -3.22
N ARG A 44 5.87 -19.28 -3.29
CA ARG A 44 6.18 -18.41 -2.14
C ARG A 44 5.33 -17.14 -2.07
N VAL A 45 4.56 -16.80 -3.10
CA VAL A 45 3.74 -15.56 -3.15
C VAL A 45 2.82 -15.44 -1.93
N LYS A 46 2.06 -16.49 -1.60
CA LYS A 46 1.12 -16.45 -0.46
C LYS A 46 1.84 -16.28 0.88
N SER A 47 2.92 -17.03 1.12
CA SER A 47 3.71 -16.90 2.36
C SER A 47 4.38 -15.54 2.47
N HIS A 48 4.84 -14.98 1.34
CA HIS A 48 5.45 -13.65 1.28
C HIS A 48 4.46 -12.55 1.68
N ILE A 49 3.28 -12.54 1.04
CA ILE A 49 2.18 -11.62 1.39
C ILE A 49 1.84 -11.72 2.88
N ARG A 50 1.71 -12.95 3.40
CA ARG A 50 1.36 -13.17 4.80
C ARG A 50 2.41 -12.60 5.76
N ALA A 51 3.70 -12.76 5.44
CA ALA A 51 4.78 -12.19 6.22
C ALA A 51 4.71 -10.65 6.25
N ILE A 52 4.45 -10.00 5.12
CA ILE A 52 4.27 -8.54 5.04
C ILE A 52 3.08 -8.07 5.89
N VAL A 53 1.93 -8.74 5.80
CA VAL A 53 0.74 -8.39 6.58
C VAL A 53 0.97 -8.54 8.08
N VAL A 54 1.66 -9.61 8.50
CA VAL A 54 2.03 -9.82 9.91
C VAL A 54 2.91 -8.68 10.40
N LYS A 55 3.95 -8.28 9.64
CA LYS A 55 4.81 -7.14 9.99
C LYS A 55 4.02 -5.84 10.06
N ALA A 56 3.19 -5.56 9.07
CA ALA A 56 2.39 -4.33 9.03
C ALA A 56 1.39 -4.25 10.19
N SER A 57 0.85 -5.38 10.63
CA SER A 57 -0.10 -5.47 11.74
C SER A 57 0.54 -5.28 13.12
N GLN A 58 1.88 -5.22 13.19
CA GLN A 58 2.61 -4.88 14.42
C GLN A 58 2.75 -3.36 14.61
N HIS A 59 2.40 -2.55 13.60
CA HIS A 59 2.38 -1.09 13.74
C HIS A 59 1.32 -0.67 14.79
N PRO A 60 1.57 0.35 15.64
CA PRO A 60 0.60 0.82 16.63
C PRO A 60 -0.75 1.24 16.03
N ASP A 61 -0.70 1.80 14.82
CA ASP A 61 -1.86 2.23 14.04
C ASP A 61 -1.90 1.49 12.69
N PRO A 62 -2.31 0.21 12.64
CA PRO A 62 -2.29 -0.56 11.41
C PRO A 62 -3.45 -0.13 10.50
N TYR A 63 -3.15 0.16 9.24
CA TYR A 63 -4.20 0.57 8.31
C TYR A 63 -5.23 -0.54 8.06
N PRO A 64 -6.56 -0.24 8.12
CA PRO A 64 -7.60 -1.21 7.80
C PRO A 64 -7.51 -1.75 6.36
N CYS A 65 -6.87 -1.02 5.44
CA CYS A 65 -6.65 -1.47 4.07
C CYS A 65 -5.69 -2.67 3.99
N ILE A 66 -4.77 -2.80 4.94
CA ILE A 66 -3.80 -3.89 5.00
C ILE A 66 -4.47 -5.17 5.52
N THR A 67 -5.26 -5.06 6.59
CA THR A 67 -5.98 -6.20 7.17
C THR A 67 -7.06 -6.76 6.25
N SER A 68 -7.58 -5.94 5.32
CA SER A 68 -8.52 -6.34 4.27
C SER A 68 -7.85 -6.64 2.92
N PHE A 69 -6.52 -6.71 2.85
CA PHE A 69 -5.75 -7.04 1.65
C PHE A 69 -6.03 -6.14 0.43
N ARG A 70 -6.44 -4.89 0.64
CA ARG A 70 -6.74 -3.94 -0.46
C ARG A 70 -5.52 -3.62 -1.32
N PHE A 71 -4.31 -3.75 -0.78
CA PHE A 71 -3.06 -3.59 -1.55
C PHE A 71 -2.86 -4.67 -2.63
N LEU A 72 -3.66 -5.73 -2.64
CA LEU A 72 -3.70 -6.73 -3.72
C LEU A 72 -4.81 -6.46 -4.74
N GLN A 73 -5.62 -5.43 -4.52
CA GLN A 73 -6.73 -5.05 -5.39
C GLN A 73 -6.26 -3.88 -6.25
N PHE A 74 -6.10 -4.13 -7.55
CA PHE A 74 -5.62 -3.15 -8.51
C PHE A 74 -6.79 -2.51 -9.28
N GLU A 75 -7.84 -2.09 -8.56
CA GLU A 75 -9.03 -1.46 -9.16
C GLU A 75 -8.66 -0.17 -9.92
N GLY A 76 -7.60 0.52 -9.49
CA GLY A 76 -7.05 1.69 -10.20
C GLY A 76 -6.64 1.41 -11.65
N THR A 77 -6.29 0.16 -11.98
CA THR A 77 -5.98 -0.24 -13.37
C THR A 77 -7.19 -0.32 -14.28
N GLN A 78 -8.39 -0.37 -13.70
CA GLN A 78 -9.65 -0.35 -14.43
C GLN A 78 -10.16 1.07 -14.65
N HIS A 79 -9.49 2.07 -14.06
CA HIS A 79 -9.88 3.46 -14.21
C HIS A 79 -9.70 3.91 -15.67
N PRO A 80 -10.67 4.64 -16.27
CA PRO A 80 -10.59 5.07 -17.68
C PRO A 80 -9.36 5.91 -18.04
N LEU A 81 -8.73 6.54 -17.04
CA LEU A 81 -7.50 7.33 -17.22
C LEU A 81 -6.22 6.53 -17.07
N PHE A 82 -6.26 5.25 -16.70
CA PHE A 82 -5.05 4.46 -16.45
C PHE A 82 -4.13 4.45 -17.68
N ASP A 83 -4.66 4.07 -18.85
CA ASP A 83 -3.92 4.03 -20.11
C ASP A 83 -3.48 5.41 -20.59
N THR A 84 -4.31 6.44 -20.36
CA THR A 84 -3.96 7.84 -20.66
C THR A 84 -2.76 8.29 -19.84
N ILE A 85 -2.77 8.03 -18.53
CA ILE A 85 -1.65 8.36 -17.64
C ILE A 85 -0.41 7.58 -18.06
N LEU A 86 -0.53 6.28 -18.33
CA LEU A 86 0.58 5.45 -18.79
C LEU A 86 1.19 6.00 -20.09
N TYR A 87 0.36 6.30 -21.08
CA TYR A 87 0.80 6.88 -22.36
C TYR A 87 1.61 8.16 -22.14
N HIS A 88 1.11 9.05 -21.31
CA HIS A 88 1.77 10.30 -20.92
C HIS A 88 3.13 10.07 -20.23
N LEU A 89 3.23 9.09 -19.34
CA LEU A 89 4.46 8.72 -18.66
C LEU A 89 5.49 8.06 -19.58
N THR A 90 5.04 7.30 -20.59
CA THR A 90 5.92 6.52 -21.49
C THR A 90 6.27 7.22 -22.80
N THR A 91 5.64 8.36 -23.10
CA THR A 91 5.92 9.11 -24.34
C THR A 91 7.40 9.53 -24.37
N PRO A 92 8.12 9.32 -25.49
CA PRO A 92 9.53 9.72 -25.60
C PRO A 92 9.74 11.19 -25.26
N ASN A 93 10.74 11.48 -24.42
CA ASN A 93 11.06 12.82 -23.90
C ASN A 93 9.97 13.44 -23.01
N SER A 94 9.01 12.65 -22.52
CA SER A 94 8.04 13.12 -21.53
C SER A 94 8.74 13.53 -20.24
N LYS A 95 8.33 14.69 -19.71
CA LYS A 95 8.73 15.19 -18.39
C LYS A 95 7.60 15.03 -17.36
N GLN A 96 6.56 14.29 -17.70
CA GLN A 96 5.42 14.10 -16.81
C GLN A 96 5.76 13.12 -15.71
N THR A 97 5.23 13.42 -14.52
CA THR A 97 5.44 12.65 -13.31
C THR A 97 4.10 12.30 -12.69
N LEU A 98 4.00 11.14 -12.06
CA LEU A 98 2.82 10.70 -11.31
C LEU A 98 3.12 10.76 -9.81
N LEU A 99 2.21 11.34 -9.04
CA LEU A 99 2.23 11.33 -7.58
C LEU A 99 1.02 10.55 -7.05
N ASP A 100 1.29 9.51 -6.28
CA ASP A 100 0.29 8.71 -5.56
C ASP A 100 0.26 9.13 -4.08
N ILE A 101 -0.87 9.69 -3.63
CA ILE A 101 -1.06 10.23 -2.28
C ILE A 101 -1.83 9.22 -1.43
N GLY A 102 -1.22 8.79 -0.32
CA GLY A 102 -1.73 7.69 0.49
C GLY A 102 -1.39 6.33 -0.15
N CYS A 103 -0.15 6.20 -0.64
CA CYS A 103 0.26 5.07 -1.47
C CYS A 103 0.40 3.75 -0.70
N CYS A 104 0.37 3.76 0.64
CA CYS A 104 0.56 2.59 1.51
C CYS A 104 1.88 1.84 1.19
N PHE A 105 1.79 0.69 0.50
CA PHE A 105 2.96 -0.09 0.06
C PHE A 105 3.48 0.38 -1.32
N GLY A 106 2.86 1.38 -1.93
CA GLY A 106 3.15 1.88 -3.27
C GLY A 106 2.81 0.88 -4.37
N GLN A 107 1.70 0.15 -4.23
CA GLN A 107 1.28 -0.87 -5.19
C GLN A 107 0.90 -0.26 -6.56
N ASP A 108 0.21 0.87 -6.57
CA ASP A 108 -0.34 1.44 -7.81
C ASP A 108 0.76 2.02 -8.70
N ILE A 109 1.72 2.77 -8.12
CA ILE A 109 2.90 3.25 -8.86
C ILE A 109 3.75 2.09 -9.41
N ARG A 110 3.87 0.97 -8.69
CA ARG A 110 4.59 -0.22 -9.18
C ARG A 110 3.85 -0.93 -10.30
N MET A 111 2.52 -0.81 -10.35
CA MET A 111 1.75 -1.25 -11.50
C MET A 111 2.10 -0.45 -12.76
N TYR A 112 2.22 0.88 -12.65
CA TYR A 112 2.68 1.70 -13.78
C TYR A 112 4.10 1.34 -14.22
N ALA A 113 5.02 1.13 -13.27
CA ALA A 113 6.38 0.69 -13.59
C ALA A 113 6.39 -0.68 -14.30
N PHE A 114 5.60 -1.64 -13.81
CA PHE A 114 5.44 -2.94 -14.46
C PHE A 114 4.86 -2.83 -15.87
N ARG A 115 4.08 -1.78 -16.15
CA ARG A 115 3.57 -1.45 -17.50
C ARG A 115 4.51 -0.60 -18.35
N GLY A 116 5.72 -0.32 -17.87
CA GLY A 116 6.79 0.34 -18.63
C GLY A 116 6.97 1.83 -18.33
N ALA A 117 6.24 2.39 -17.37
CA ALA A 117 6.51 3.76 -16.92
C ALA A 117 7.91 3.86 -16.28
N PRO A 118 8.73 4.88 -16.60
CA PRO A 118 10.04 5.05 -16.01
C PRO A 118 9.95 5.32 -14.50
N THR A 119 10.65 4.54 -13.67
CA THR A 119 10.53 4.62 -12.21
C THR A 119 10.93 5.98 -11.64
N GLN A 120 11.83 6.72 -12.31
CA GLN A 120 12.21 8.09 -11.93
C GLN A 120 11.07 9.12 -12.08
N ASN A 121 9.98 8.77 -12.75
CA ASN A 121 8.81 9.64 -12.93
C ASN A 121 7.66 9.26 -11.99
N LEU A 122 7.84 8.30 -11.10
CA LEU A 122 6.80 7.74 -10.24
C LEU A 122 7.12 8.04 -8.78
N TYR A 123 6.22 8.76 -8.13
CA TYR A 123 6.37 9.20 -6.76
C TYR A 123 5.19 8.70 -5.94
N GLY A 124 5.47 8.17 -4.76
CA GLY A 124 4.46 7.76 -3.79
C GLY A 124 4.71 8.44 -2.47
N VAL A 125 3.65 8.84 -1.79
CA VAL A 125 3.73 9.40 -0.45
C VAL A 125 2.70 8.74 0.46
N ASP A 126 3.12 8.44 1.68
CA ASP A 126 2.23 8.01 2.75
C ASP A 126 2.69 8.61 4.09
N LEU A 127 1.86 8.51 5.14
CA LEU A 127 2.13 9.04 6.46
C LEU A 127 3.20 8.23 7.21
N TYR A 128 3.21 6.91 7.03
CA TYR A 128 4.07 6.01 7.80
C TYR A 128 5.21 5.44 6.95
N PRO A 129 6.46 5.85 7.18
CA PRO A 129 7.62 5.32 6.44
C PRO A 129 7.80 3.81 6.60
N GLU A 130 7.30 3.23 7.69
CA GLU A 130 7.28 1.78 7.95
C GLU A 130 6.52 1.03 6.85
N PHE A 131 5.39 1.58 6.38
CA PHE A 131 4.63 0.98 5.28
C PHE A 131 5.36 1.14 3.95
N LEU A 132 6.04 2.26 3.71
CA LEU A 132 6.89 2.41 2.53
C LEU A 132 8.02 1.37 2.52
N GLY A 133 8.66 1.14 3.68
CA GLY A 133 9.66 0.10 3.89
C GLY A 133 9.13 -1.31 3.57
N LEU A 134 7.94 -1.63 4.09
CA LEU A 134 7.27 -2.89 3.78
C LEU A 134 6.86 -3.01 2.31
N GLY A 135 6.61 -1.90 1.62
CA GLY A 135 6.43 -1.86 0.17
C GLY A 135 7.66 -2.37 -0.58
N TYR A 136 8.86 -1.88 -0.22
CA TYR A 136 10.10 -2.39 -0.81
C TYR A 136 10.31 -3.88 -0.56
N GLU A 137 9.99 -4.36 0.65
CA GLU A 137 10.05 -5.80 0.94
C GLU A 137 9.00 -6.60 0.15
N LEU A 138 7.78 -6.09 0.04
CA LEU A 138 6.70 -6.72 -0.70
C LEU A 138 7.08 -6.91 -2.17
N PHE A 139 7.69 -5.90 -2.76
CA PHE A 139 7.98 -5.86 -4.19
C PHE A 139 9.43 -6.16 -4.58
N ASN A 140 10.31 -6.38 -3.60
CA ASN A 140 11.72 -6.74 -3.80
C ASN A 140 12.47 -5.80 -4.75
N ASP A 141 12.30 -4.49 -4.54
CA ASP A 141 12.72 -3.46 -5.50
C ASP A 141 13.42 -2.24 -4.89
N THR A 142 14.05 -2.43 -3.72
CA THR A 142 14.86 -1.40 -3.03
C THR A 142 15.87 -0.72 -3.96
N ASP A 143 16.45 -1.46 -4.92
CA ASP A 143 17.47 -0.94 -5.84
C ASP A 143 16.90 -0.42 -7.17
N ARG A 144 15.58 -0.49 -7.39
CA ARG A 144 14.94 -0.21 -8.70
C ARG A 144 13.93 0.93 -8.65
N PHE A 145 13.49 1.33 -7.46
CA PHE A 145 12.50 2.38 -7.27
C PHE A 145 13.05 3.50 -6.40
N GLY A 146 13.01 4.73 -6.92
CA GLY A 146 13.24 5.93 -6.12
C GLY A 146 11.94 6.41 -5.53
N VAL A 147 11.39 5.75 -4.50
CA VAL A 147 10.23 6.31 -3.79
C VAL A 147 10.75 7.41 -2.86
N ILE A 148 10.30 8.64 -3.08
CA ILE A 148 10.53 9.78 -2.20
C ILE A 148 9.67 9.59 -0.95
N SER A 149 10.28 9.46 0.24
CA SER A 149 9.52 9.67 1.47
C SER A 149 9.18 11.15 1.58
N MET A 150 7.95 11.50 1.96
CA MET A 150 7.77 12.82 2.57
C MET A 150 8.62 12.82 3.84
N LEU A 151 9.61 13.70 3.89
CA LEU A 151 10.24 14.04 5.15
C LEU A 151 9.14 14.37 6.16
N GLU A 152 9.13 13.69 7.30
CA GLU A 152 8.44 14.16 8.50
C GLU A 152 8.86 15.63 8.70
N THR A 153 7.98 16.58 8.46
CA THR A 153 8.19 17.93 9.02
C THR A 153 6.94 18.76 9.30
N SER A 154 5.70 18.29 9.06
CA SER A 154 4.54 19.17 9.32
C SER A 154 3.20 18.58 9.76
N LEU A 155 3.00 17.26 9.85
CA LEU A 155 1.65 16.71 10.13
C LEU A 155 1.44 16.06 11.50
N ARG A 156 2.49 15.94 12.34
CA ARG A 156 2.24 15.73 13.78
C ARG A 156 1.86 17.07 14.40
N HIS A 157 0.56 17.40 14.34
CA HIS A 157 -0.02 18.25 15.37
C HIS A 157 0.24 17.53 16.70
N GLN A 158 1.30 17.93 17.41
CA GLN A 158 1.36 17.67 18.83
C GLN A 158 0.17 18.41 19.43
N GLU A 159 -0.88 17.70 19.80
CA GLU A 159 -1.86 18.23 20.74
C GLU A 159 -1.12 18.54 22.05
N LYS A 160 -0.64 19.77 22.18
CA LYS A 160 -0.41 20.34 23.50
C LYS A 160 -1.80 20.60 24.08
N PRO A 161 -2.09 20.13 25.31
CA PRO A 161 -3.36 20.44 25.93
C PRO A 161 -3.45 21.95 26.15
N THR A 162 -4.32 22.61 25.39
CA THR A 162 -4.66 24.01 25.65
C THR A 162 -5.38 24.05 27.00
N ARG A 163 -4.69 24.50 28.05
CA ARG A 163 -5.38 24.94 29.28
C ARG A 163 -6.30 26.08 28.90
N ILE A 164 -7.60 25.81 28.84
CA ILE A 164 -8.62 26.86 28.84
C ILE A 164 -8.54 27.51 30.22
N LEU A 165 -7.96 28.71 30.30
CA LEU A 165 -8.16 29.55 31.47
C LEU A 165 -9.62 30.03 31.42
N SER A 166 -10.45 29.49 32.30
CA SER A 166 -11.81 29.99 32.51
C SER A 166 -11.77 31.41 33.06
N ARG A 167 -12.80 32.18 32.72
CA ARG A 167 -12.90 33.63 32.89
C ARG A 167 -13.29 34.05 34.32
N ASP A 168 -12.79 33.34 35.33
CA ASP A 168 -13.11 33.56 36.77
C ASP A 168 -11.88 33.94 37.61
N THR A 169 -10.84 34.51 37.00
CA THR A 169 -9.75 35.14 37.77
C THR A 169 -9.63 36.61 37.38
N LEU A 170 -10.73 37.33 37.62
CA LEU A 170 -10.72 38.77 37.91
C LEU A 170 -11.28 38.92 39.33
N ILE A 171 -10.38 39.02 40.30
CA ILE A 171 -10.57 39.78 41.54
C ILE A 171 -9.28 40.54 41.79
#